data_AF-R7B626-F1
#
_entry.id   AF-R7B626-F1
#
_cell.length_a   1.000
_cell.length_b   1.000
_cell.length_c   1.000
_cell.angle_alpha   90.00
_cell.angle_beta   90.00
_cell.angle_gamma   90.00
#
_symmetry.space_group_name_H-M   'P 1'
#
loop_
_entity.id
_entity.type
_entity.pdbx_description
1 polymer ?
#
loop_
_entity_poly.entity_id
_entity_poly.type
_entity_poly.pdbx_seq_one_letter_code
_entity_poly.pdbx_strand_id
1 'polypeptide(L)'
;MEYPVYLDQKTSSALEFEALSDGAAIYLARKLAATISATSSSVYSALRRKNRILNESFLIKNESIYVLESDSWGEYSAEEIAWHDSVFGNIFRNLDASQAAELACYCLSINELDLDDLNTLLAKAGCSFRLETNENGYLTAVLIEDGLIENDEDGFEQTETLPILVQRMENAYTKEDWGQLIHSAASFLESLLKESASDSEKARGMTFDKMKKQKERFGLMLDETLWSRMEEIYIRRNQFPLAGHGSNVVPDADPLDMAFLLEETKAIGRTILKYMHQ
;
A
#
# COMPACT_ATOMS: atom_id res chain seq x y z
N MET A 1 2.24 -11.91 5.96
CA MET A 1 1.96 -13.38 5.82
C MET A 1 3.28 -14.12 5.55
N GLU A 2 3.56 -15.25 6.23
CA GLU A 2 4.89 -15.90 6.18
C GLU A 2 5.11 -16.82 4.96
N TYR A 3 4.08 -17.53 4.52
CA TYR A 3 4.14 -18.46 3.38
C TYR A 3 2.89 -18.34 2.49
N PRO A 4 2.79 -17.30 1.63
CA PRO A 4 1.70 -17.20 0.67
C PRO A 4 1.74 -18.34 -0.35
N VAL A 5 0.56 -18.83 -0.76
CA VAL A 5 0.39 -19.86 -1.79
C VAL A 5 0.22 -19.23 -3.17
N TYR A 6 -0.53 -18.14 -3.26
CA TYR A 6 -0.89 -17.49 -4.53
C TYR A 6 -0.16 -16.17 -4.78
N LEU A 7 0.62 -15.69 -3.82
CA LEU A 7 1.42 -14.47 -3.96
C LEU A 7 2.89 -14.81 -3.83
N ASP A 8 3.75 -14.09 -4.56
CA ASP A 8 5.17 -14.08 -4.23
C ASP A 8 5.44 -13.21 -2.98
N GLN A 9 6.61 -13.39 -2.37
CA GLN A 9 6.95 -12.67 -1.14
C GLN A 9 6.98 -11.15 -1.34
N LYS A 10 7.40 -10.69 -2.53
CA LYS A 10 7.49 -9.28 -2.87
C LYS A 10 6.11 -8.63 -2.91
N THR A 11 5.17 -9.26 -3.60
CA THR A 11 3.77 -8.81 -3.75
C THR A 11 3.06 -8.88 -2.40
N SER A 12 3.26 -9.96 -1.63
CA SER A 12 2.66 -10.09 -0.31
C SER A 12 3.12 -8.96 0.63
N SER A 13 4.41 -8.67 0.69
CA SER A 13 4.93 -7.57 1.51
C SER A 13 4.48 -6.19 1.04
N ALA A 14 4.35 -5.97 -0.27
CA ALA A 14 3.87 -4.69 -0.81
C ALA A 14 2.41 -4.41 -0.44
N LEU A 15 1.59 -5.47 -0.35
CA LEU A 15 0.15 -5.35 -0.08
C LEU A 15 -0.22 -5.44 1.40
N GLU A 16 0.73 -5.71 2.29
CA GLU A 16 0.46 -5.92 3.73
C GLU A 16 -0.10 -4.67 4.43
N PHE A 17 0.21 -3.48 3.93
CA PHE A 17 -0.29 -2.19 4.47
C PHE A 17 -1.46 -1.60 3.67
N GLU A 18 -1.82 -2.22 2.54
CA GLU A 18 -3.02 -1.84 1.79
C GLU A 18 -4.23 -2.58 2.37
N ALA A 19 -5.38 -1.91 2.38
CA ALA A 19 -6.65 -2.54 2.73
C ALA A 19 -7.66 -2.30 1.60
N LEU A 20 -8.54 -3.26 1.35
CA LEU A 20 -9.65 -3.03 0.44
C LEU A 20 -10.58 -1.96 1.03
N SER A 21 -11.11 -1.10 0.15
CA SER A 21 -12.19 -0.20 0.56
C SER A 21 -13.37 -0.99 1.12
N ASP A 22 -14.02 -0.45 2.15
CA ASP A 22 -15.21 -1.03 2.76
C ASP A 22 -16.28 -1.45 1.73
N GLY A 23 -16.48 -0.59 0.73
CA GLY A 23 -17.43 -0.84 -0.35
C GLY A 23 -17.05 -2.06 -1.20
N ALA A 24 -15.76 -2.19 -1.56
CA ALA A 24 -15.27 -3.33 -2.32
C ALA A 24 -15.36 -4.63 -1.50
N ALA A 25 -14.94 -4.61 -0.23
CA ALA A 25 -15.00 -5.76 0.66
C ALA A 25 -16.45 -6.26 0.86
N ILE A 26 -17.40 -5.36 1.12
CA ILE A 26 -18.83 -5.72 1.23
C ILE A 26 -19.35 -6.28 -0.10
N TYR A 27 -19.01 -5.64 -1.22
CA TYR A 27 -19.49 -6.08 -2.52
C TYR A 27 -19.00 -7.49 -2.84
N LEU A 28 -17.72 -7.78 -2.61
CA LEU A 28 -17.14 -9.12 -2.79
C LEU A 28 -17.83 -10.17 -1.93
N ALA A 29 -17.98 -9.90 -0.63
CA ALA A 29 -18.62 -10.84 0.29
C ALA A 29 -20.07 -11.15 -0.16
N ARG A 30 -20.82 -10.12 -0.59
CA ARG A 30 -22.20 -10.28 -1.08
C ARG A 30 -22.26 -11.02 -2.41
N LYS A 31 -21.36 -10.71 -3.35
CA LYS A 31 -21.30 -11.38 -4.65
C LYS A 31 -20.99 -12.87 -4.47
N LEU A 32 -20.00 -13.18 -3.64
CA LEU A 32 -19.62 -14.55 -3.30
C LEU A 32 -20.78 -15.30 -2.63
N ALA A 33 -21.43 -14.69 -1.63
CA ALA A 33 -22.60 -15.27 -0.97
C ALA A 33 -23.76 -15.53 -1.94
N ALA A 34 -23.99 -14.62 -2.90
CA ALA A 34 -25.01 -14.77 -3.94
C ALA A 34 -24.65 -15.93 -4.90
N THR A 35 -23.40 -16.03 -5.35
CA THR A 35 -22.93 -17.13 -6.20
C THR A 35 -23.10 -18.48 -5.51
N ILE A 36 -22.66 -18.59 -4.25
CA ILE A 36 -22.82 -19.82 -3.46
C ILE A 36 -24.29 -20.19 -3.33
N SER A 37 -25.15 -19.22 -3.03
CA SER A 37 -26.59 -19.46 -2.85
C SER A 37 -27.27 -19.89 -4.15
N ALA A 38 -26.90 -19.28 -5.28
CA ALA A 38 -27.48 -19.59 -6.58
C ALA A 38 -27.06 -20.96 -7.13
N THR A 39 -25.84 -21.41 -6.80
CA THR A 39 -25.26 -22.66 -7.33
C THR A 39 -25.37 -23.85 -6.36
N SER A 40 -25.82 -23.63 -5.12
CA SER A 40 -25.99 -24.70 -4.14
C SER A 40 -27.34 -25.40 -4.28
N SER A 41 -27.33 -26.73 -4.17
CA SER A 41 -28.55 -27.55 -4.23
C SER A 41 -29.43 -27.44 -2.99
N SER A 42 -28.89 -26.96 -1.87
CA SER A 42 -29.61 -26.75 -0.62
C SER A 42 -28.91 -25.71 0.25
N VAL A 43 -29.61 -25.22 1.28
CA VAL A 43 -29.05 -24.31 2.30
C VAL A 43 -27.87 -24.97 3.01
N TYR A 44 -27.92 -26.28 3.29
CA TYR A 44 -26.81 -27.00 3.93
C TYR A 44 -25.60 -27.14 3.01
N SER A 45 -25.80 -27.25 1.69
CA SER A 45 -24.70 -27.21 0.72
C SER A 45 -24.06 -25.83 0.66
N ALA A 46 -24.87 -24.77 0.70
CA ALA A 46 -24.37 -23.40 0.76
C ALA A 46 -23.57 -23.15 2.04
N LEU A 47 -24.07 -23.65 3.18
CA LEU A 47 -23.40 -23.53 4.48
C LEU A 47 -22.02 -24.17 4.47
N ARG A 48 -21.90 -25.42 3.98
CA ARG A 48 -20.60 -26.11 3.89
C ARG A 48 -19.58 -25.36 3.03
N ARG A 49 -20.03 -24.76 1.92
CA ARG A 49 -19.17 -23.95 1.03
C ARG A 49 -18.74 -22.66 1.73
N LYS A 50 -19.67 -21.96 2.41
CA LYS A 50 -19.34 -20.78 3.23
C LYS A 50 -18.33 -21.12 4.33
N ASN A 51 -18.54 -22.21 5.07
CA ASN A 51 -17.63 -22.66 6.11
C ASN A 51 -16.22 -22.97 5.57
N ARG A 52 -16.13 -23.61 4.40
CA ARG A 52 -14.83 -23.88 3.75
C ARG A 52 -14.05 -22.58 3.49
N ILE A 53 -14.70 -21.56 2.94
CA ILE A 53 -14.04 -20.28 2.63
C ILE A 53 -13.75 -19.48 3.90
N LEU A 54 -14.63 -19.52 4.90
CA LEU A 54 -14.38 -18.91 6.22
C LEU A 54 -13.14 -19.53 6.89
N ASN A 55 -13.04 -20.85 6.87
CA ASN A 55 -11.87 -21.54 7.41
C ASN A 55 -10.59 -21.20 6.65
N GLU A 56 -10.65 -21.02 5.33
CA GLU A 56 -9.51 -20.53 4.56
C GLU A 56 -9.09 -19.12 5.03
N SER A 57 -10.06 -18.21 5.23
CA SER A 57 -9.80 -16.88 5.79
C SER A 57 -9.19 -16.95 7.20
N PHE A 58 -9.65 -17.88 8.05
CA PHE A 58 -9.06 -18.09 9.37
C PHE A 58 -7.62 -18.60 9.29
N LEU A 59 -7.34 -19.56 8.40
CA LEU A 59 -5.98 -20.08 8.18
C LEU A 59 -5.02 -18.99 7.71
N ILE A 60 -5.44 -18.15 6.76
CA ILE A 60 -4.66 -17.00 6.26
C ILE A 60 -4.27 -16.05 7.42
N LYS A 61 -5.16 -15.88 8.41
CA LYS A 61 -4.93 -15.05 9.61
C LYS A 61 -4.24 -15.79 10.76
N ASN A 62 -3.84 -17.05 10.58
CA ASN A 62 -3.35 -17.94 11.65
C ASN A 62 -4.35 -18.09 12.83
N GLU A 63 -5.65 -18.05 12.55
CA GLU A 63 -6.72 -18.30 13.51
C GLU A 63 -7.12 -19.80 13.51
N SER A 64 -7.81 -20.21 14.59
CA SER A 64 -8.36 -21.56 14.66
C SER A 64 -9.52 -21.74 13.69
N ILE A 65 -9.53 -22.85 12.96
CA ILE A 65 -10.65 -23.19 12.08
C ILE A 65 -11.92 -23.49 12.88
N TYR A 66 -13.06 -23.29 12.23
CA TYR A 66 -14.36 -23.68 12.73
C TYR A 66 -14.75 -25.07 12.22
N VAL A 67 -15.05 -25.99 13.14
CA VAL A 67 -15.53 -27.33 12.79
C VAL A 67 -17.05 -27.29 12.75
N LEU A 68 -17.60 -27.49 11.55
CA LEU A 68 -19.05 -27.51 11.35
C LEU A 68 -19.60 -28.86 11.80
N GLU A 69 -20.34 -28.86 12.91
CA GLU A 69 -20.97 -30.06 13.48
C GLU A 69 -22.42 -30.22 12.99
N SER A 70 -22.72 -31.36 12.40
CA SER A 70 -24.08 -31.72 11.97
C SER A 70 -24.79 -32.56 13.02
N ASP A 71 -26.12 -32.55 12.98
CA ASP A 71 -26.90 -33.50 13.76
C ASP A 71 -26.82 -34.94 13.21
N SER A 72 -27.57 -35.86 13.83
CA SER A 72 -27.60 -37.28 13.44
C SER A 72 -28.15 -37.55 12.03
N TRP A 73 -28.76 -36.55 11.40
CA TRP A 73 -29.31 -36.60 10.04
C TRP A 73 -28.44 -35.85 9.03
N GLY A 74 -27.34 -35.24 9.48
CA GLY A 74 -26.47 -34.43 8.63
C GLY A 74 -27.02 -33.02 8.35
N GLU A 75 -27.96 -32.57 9.17
CA GLU A 75 -28.58 -31.24 9.10
C GLU A 75 -27.92 -30.26 10.06
N TYR A 76 -28.19 -28.97 9.85
CA TYR A 76 -27.64 -27.87 10.64
C TYR A 76 -28.76 -27.00 11.18
N SER A 77 -28.57 -26.47 12.40
CA SER A 77 -29.57 -25.61 13.02
C SER A 77 -29.72 -24.28 12.29
N ALA A 78 -30.85 -23.61 12.49
CA ALA A 78 -31.08 -22.28 11.92
C ALA A 78 -30.10 -21.24 12.49
N GLU A 79 -29.72 -21.40 13.76
CA GLU A 79 -28.73 -20.58 14.45
C GLU A 79 -27.35 -20.71 13.79
N GLU A 80 -26.96 -21.93 13.42
CA GLU A 80 -25.68 -22.21 12.74
C GLU A 80 -25.60 -21.51 11.39
N ILE A 81 -26.70 -21.58 10.62
CA ILE A 81 -26.83 -20.93 9.32
C ILE A 81 -26.75 -19.40 9.47
N ALA A 82 -27.50 -18.85 10.42
CA ALA A 82 -27.55 -17.40 10.66
C ALA A 82 -26.20 -16.83 11.12
N TRP A 83 -25.47 -17.57 11.97
CA TRP A 83 -24.13 -17.19 12.40
C TRP A 83 -23.17 -17.15 11.20
N HIS A 84 -23.13 -18.22 10.40
CA HIS A 84 -22.30 -18.27 9.20
C HIS A 84 -22.59 -17.13 8.24
N ASP A 85 -23.87 -16.85 7.96
CA ASP A 85 -24.26 -15.74 7.07
C ASP A 85 -23.78 -14.38 7.58
N SER A 86 -23.83 -14.18 8.90
CA SER A 86 -23.40 -12.94 9.54
C SER A 86 -21.87 -12.75 9.48
N VAL A 87 -21.11 -13.81 9.76
CA VAL A 87 -19.64 -13.77 9.69
C VAL A 87 -19.17 -13.64 8.25
N PHE A 88 -19.78 -14.38 7.32
CA PHE A 88 -19.42 -14.36 5.90
C PHE A 88 -19.53 -12.97 5.28
N GLY A 89 -20.50 -12.16 5.71
CA GLY A 89 -20.65 -10.79 5.25
C GLY A 89 -19.46 -9.86 5.51
N ASN A 90 -18.56 -10.23 6.43
CA ASN A 90 -17.36 -9.47 6.79
C ASN A 90 -16.05 -10.16 6.38
N ILE A 91 -16.12 -11.24 5.60
CA ILE A 91 -14.95 -12.09 5.33
C ILE A 91 -13.77 -11.33 4.70
N PHE A 92 -14.04 -10.35 3.83
CA PHE A 92 -12.99 -9.51 3.22
C PHE A 92 -12.66 -8.25 4.01
N ARG A 93 -13.51 -7.82 4.95
CA ARG A 93 -13.29 -6.58 5.71
C ARG A 93 -12.22 -6.70 6.78
N ASN A 94 -11.98 -7.92 7.23
CA ASN A 94 -11.03 -8.22 8.29
C ASN A 94 -9.66 -8.66 7.73
N LEU A 95 -9.41 -8.42 6.44
CA LEU A 95 -8.21 -8.83 5.74
C LEU A 95 -7.49 -7.60 5.19
N ASP A 96 -6.16 -7.59 5.30
CA ASP A 96 -5.33 -6.72 4.47
C ASP A 96 -5.39 -7.13 2.99
N ALA A 97 -4.87 -6.31 2.10
CA ALA A 97 -4.93 -6.57 0.66
C ALA A 97 -4.17 -7.83 0.25
N SER A 98 -3.05 -8.17 0.91
CA SER A 98 -2.33 -9.41 0.65
C SER A 98 -3.17 -10.63 1.01
N GLN A 99 -3.80 -10.61 2.19
CA GLN A 99 -4.65 -11.69 2.69
C GLN A 99 -5.94 -11.82 1.86
N ALA A 100 -6.51 -10.68 1.45
CA ALA A 100 -7.69 -10.68 0.60
C ALA A 100 -7.39 -11.17 -0.81
N ALA A 101 -6.23 -10.84 -1.38
CA ALA A 101 -5.78 -11.36 -2.67
C ALA A 101 -5.58 -12.89 -2.60
N GLU A 102 -4.95 -13.38 -1.53
CA GLU A 102 -4.77 -14.81 -1.26
C GLU A 102 -6.12 -15.56 -1.21
N LEU A 103 -7.07 -15.04 -0.42
CA LEU A 103 -8.40 -15.62 -0.33
C LEU A 103 -9.18 -15.54 -1.65
N ALA A 104 -8.99 -14.47 -2.41
CA ALA A 104 -9.65 -14.28 -3.69
C ALA A 104 -9.12 -15.28 -4.75
N CYS A 105 -7.80 -15.50 -4.79
CA CYS A 105 -7.17 -16.56 -5.61
C CYS A 105 -7.69 -17.94 -5.23
N TYR A 106 -7.84 -18.23 -3.93
CA TYR A 106 -8.48 -19.45 -3.48
C TYR A 106 -9.91 -19.59 -4.02
N CYS A 107 -10.73 -18.56 -3.88
CA CYS A 107 -12.12 -18.56 -4.36
C CYS A 107 -12.22 -18.75 -5.88
N LEU A 108 -11.30 -18.17 -6.65
CA LEU A 108 -11.16 -18.40 -8.08
C LEU A 108 -10.81 -19.86 -8.38
N SER A 109 -9.87 -20.46 -7.63
CA SER A 109 -9.43 -21.85 -7.82
C SER A 109 -10.55 -22.88 -7.60
N ILE A 110 -11.55 -22.52 -6.79
CA ILE A 110 -12.74 -23.34 -6.53
C ILE A 110 -13.97 -22.91 -7.34
N ASN A 111 -13.80 -22.01 -8.33
CA ASN A 111 -14.84 -21.50 -9.22
C ASN A 111 -16.02 -20.81 -8.50
N GLU A 112 -15.76 -20.15 -7.38
CA GLU A 112 -16.77 -19.37 -6.64
C GLU A 112 -16.80 -17.89 -7.05
N LEU A 113 -15.72 -17.43 -7.69
CA LEU A 113 -15.60 -16.10 -8.29
C LEU A 113 -15.18 -16.25 -9.76
N ASP A 114 -15.47 -15.21 -10.53
CA ASP A 114 -15.02 -15.05 -11.91
C ASP A 114 -13.88 -14.03 -11.96
N LEU A 115 -12.85 -14.33 -12.75
CA LEU A 115 -11.60 -13.55 -12.80
C LEU A 115 -11.82 -12.15 -13.39
N ASP A 116 -12.56 -12.05 -14.49
CA ASP A 116 -12.79 -10.80 -15.21
C ASP A 116 -13.63 -9.84 -14.37
N ASP A 117 -14.67 -10.39 -13.77
CA ASP A 117 -15.55 -9.68 -12.84
C ASP A 117 -14.81 -9.15 -11.61
N LEU A 118 -13.90 -9.95 -11.07
CA LEU A 118 -13.12 -9.60 -9.90
C LEU A 118 -12.08 -8.52 -10.21
N ASN A 119 -11.33 -8.66 -11.29
CA ASN A 119 -10.39 -7.64 -11.73
C ASN A 119 -11.08 -6.32 -12.07
N THR A 120 -12.26 -6.35 -12.67
CA THR A 120 -13.07 -5.15 -12.92
C THR A 120 -13.42 -4.43 -11.62
N LEU A 121 -13.76 -5.18 -10.57
CA LEU A 121 -14.05 -4.61 -9.26
C LEU A 121 -12.80 -4.04 -8.59
N LEU A 122 -11.70 -4.79 -8.58
CA LEU A 122 -10.43 -4.37 -7.97
C LEU A 122 -9.93 -3.07 -8.62
N ALA A 123 -9.98 -2.98 -9.95
CA ALA A 123 -9.65 -1.76 -10.68
C ALA A 123 -10.56 -0.58 -10.29
N LYS A 124 -11.88 -0.81 -10.19
CA LYS A 124 -12.83 0.23 -9.75
C LYS A 124 -12.61 0.66 -8.30
N ALA A 125 -12.13 -0.26 -7.46
CA ALA A 125 -11.79 0.00 -6.07
C ALA A 125 -10.44 0.71 -5.91
N GLY A 126 -9.64 0.84 -6.98
CA GLY A 126 -8.32 1.44 -6.96
C GLY A 126 -7.26 0.58 -6.26
N CYS A 127 -7.43 -0.75 -6.25
CA CYS A 127 -6.45 -1.68 -5.68
C CYS A 127 -5.15 -1.67 -6.50
N SER A 128 -4.00 -1.76 -5.82
CA SER A 128 -2.69 -1.74 -6.48
C SER A 128 -2.27 -3.09 -7.08
N PHE A 129 -3.17 -4.06 -7.12
CA PHE A 129 -2.92 -5.40 -7.63
C PHE A 129 -4.08 -5.91 -8.50
N ARG A 130 -3.75 -6.81 -9.42
CA ARG A 130 -4.71 -7.58 -10.22
C ARG A 130 -4.41 -9.07 -10.06
N LEU A 131 -5.41 -9.88 -10.37
CA LEU A 131 -5.26 -11.32 -10.40
C LEU A 131 -5.05 -11.78 -11.83
N GLU A 132 -4.15 -12.72 -12.03
CA GLU A 132 -3.90 -13.31 -13.34
C GLU A 132 -3.54 -14.79 -13.23
N THR A 133 -3.49 -15.45 -14.37
CA THR A 133 -2.95 -16.80 -14.48
C THR A 133 -1.53 -16.69 -15.01
N ASN A 134 -0.54 -17.16 -14.25
CA ASN A 134 0.85 -17.11 -14.65
C ASN A 134 1.15 -18.05 -15.84
N GLU A 135 2.38 -17.98 -16.37
CA GLU A 135 2.81 -18.79 -17.52
C GLU A 135 2.64 -20.32 -17.31
N ASN A 136 2.64 -20.76 -16.06
CA ASN A 136 2.49 -22.16 -15.68
C ASN A 136 1.01 -22.58 -15.48
N GLY A 137 0.06 -21.68 -15.72
CA GLY A 137 -1.37 -21.96 -15.56
C GLY A 137 -1.89 -21.82 -14.12
N TYR A 138 -1.11 -21.28 -13.20
CA TYR A 138 -1.52 -21.09 -11.81
C TYR A 138 -2.04 -19.66 -11.58
N LEU A 139 -3.10 -19.55 -10.79
CA LEU A 139 -3.62 -18.26 -10.33
C LEU A 139 -2.60 -17.59 -9.42
N THR A 140 -2.40 -16.29 -9.64
CA THR A 140 -1.51 -15.44 -8.84
C THR A 140 -2.08 -14.04 -8.74
N ALA A 141 -1.71 -13.31 -7.68
CA ALA A 141 -1.84 -11.85 -7.69
C ALA A 141 -0.54 -11.22 -8.18
N VAL A 142 -0.65 -10.15 -8.94
CA VAL A 142 0.49 -9.32 -9.36
C VAL A 142 0.16 -7.87 -9.07
N LEU A 143 1.17 -7.11 -8.67
CA LEU A 143 1.03 -5.66 -8.56
C LEU A 143 0.67 -5.11 -9.94
N ILE A 144 -0.36 -4.26 -9.99
CA ILE A 144 -0.63 -3.51 -11.21
C ILE A 144 0.47 -2.46 -11.26
N GLU A 145 1.33 -2.59 -12.26
CA GLU A 145 2.14 -1.48 -12.75
C GLU A 145 1.22 -0.47 -13.46
N ASP A 146 0.20 0.02 -12.75
CA ASP A 146 -0.58 1.15 -13.21
C ASP A 146 0.32 2.37 -13.06
N GLY A 147 0.49 3.13 -14.14
CA GLY A 147 1.32 4.33 -14.27
C GLY A 147 1.01 5.48 -13.31
N LEU A 148 0.40 5.22 -12.16
CA LEU A 148 0.47 6.07 -10.96
C LEU A 148 1.84 5.99 -10.28
N ILE A 149 2.61 4.93 -10.57
CA ILE A 149 4.07 4.99 -10.59
C ILE A 149 4.47 4.52 -11.99
N GLU A 150 4.54 5.45 -12.95
CA GLU A 150 5.42 5.23 -14.10
C GLU A 150 6.75 4.71 -13.52
N ASN A 151 7.16 3.51 -13.92
CA ASN A 151 8.57 3.16 -14.10
C ASN A 151 9.14 4.07 -15.22
N ASP A 152 8.96 5.38 -15.10
CA ASP A 152 10.05 6.26 -15.41
C ASP A 152 11.07 5.88 -14.34
N GLU A 153 12.29 5.54 -14.76
CA GLU A 153 13.47 5.75 -13.92
C GLU A 153 13.15 6.91 -12.97
N ASP A 154 13.04 6.63 -11.65
CA ASP A 154 12.62 7.60 -10.63
C ASP A 154 13.25 8.92 -11.07
N GLY A 155 12.50 9.97 -11.46
CA GLY A 155 13.08 11.10 -12.25
C GLY A 155 14.33 11.75 -11.61
N PHE A 156 14.57 11.42 -10.34
CA PHE A 156 15.83 11.49 -9.64
C PHE A 156 17.04 10.96 -10.43
N GLU A 157 17.00 9.79 -11.09
CA GLU A 157 18.08 9.15 -11.83
C GLU A 157 18.63 10.03 -12.97
N GLN A 158 17.78 10.91 -13.50
CA GLN A 158 18.16 11.91 -14.50
C GLN A 158 18.94 13.09 -13.89
N THR A 159 19.10 13.12 -12.57
CA THR A 159 19.80 14.16 -11.81
C THR A 159 21.03 13.58 -11.10
N GLU A 160 22.10 14.37 -10.96
CA GLU A 160 23.35 13.87 -10.37
C GLU A 160 23.26 13.61 -8.85
N THR A 161 22.38 14.32 -8.15
CA THR A 161 22.43 14.40 -6.67
C THR A 161 21.23 13.78 -5.95
N LEU A 162 20.05 13.77 -6.56
CA LEU A 162 18.85 13.24 -5.92
C LEU A 162 18.91 11.73 -5.65
N PRO A 163 19.43 10.86 -6.55
CA PRO A 163 19.53 9.41 -6.30
C PRO A 163 20.40 9.10 -5.08
N ILE A 164 21.50 9.84 -4.91
CA ILE A 164 22.40 9.71 -3.77
C ILE A 164 21.67 10.05 -2.47
N LEU A 165 20.81 11.08 -2.49
CA LEU A 165 20.04 11.50 -1.32
C LEU A 165 18.92 10.52 -0.99
N VAL A 166 18.24 9.95 -1.99
CA VAL A 166 17.28 8.85 -1.81
C VAL A 166 17.96 7.65 -1.16
N GLN A 167 19.09 7.20 -1.72
CA GLN A 167 19.84 6.08 -1.16
C GLN A 167 20.29 6.35 0.29
N ARG A 168 20.66 7.59 0.62
CA ARG A 168 20.99 7.98 2.00
C ARG A 168 19.79 7.89 2.93
N MET A 169 18.61 8.35 2.49
CA MET A 169 17.38 8.23 3.27
C MET A 169 17.01 6.76 3.52
N GLU A 170 17.02 5.92 2.49
CA GLU A 170 16.66 4.49 2.62
C GLU A 170 17.64 3.72 3.50
N ASN A 171 18.95 3.98 3.36
CA ASN A 171 19.96 3.40 4.23
C ASN A 171 19.81 3.85 5.69
N ALA A 172 19.46 5.12 5.91
CA ALA A 172 19.21 5.65 7.24
C ALA A 172 17.98 4.99 7.87
N TYR A 173 16.90 4.85 7.10
CA TYR A 173 15.70 4.14 7.54
C TYR A 173 15.98 2.68 7.91
N THR A 174 16.70 1.96 7.06
CA THR A 174 17.07 0.54 7.28
C THR A 174 17.95 0.34 8.53
N LYS A 175 18.74 1.35 8.89
CA LYS A 175 19.62 1.33 10.07
C LYS A 175 18.99 1.95 11.31
N GLU A 176 17.73 2.36 11.22
CA GLU A 176 17.02 3.10 12.27
C GLU A 176 17.72 4.41 12.69
N ASP A 177 18.48 5.02 11.77
CA ASP A 177 19.15 6.30 11.95
C ASP A 177 18.19 7.44 11.55
N TRP A 178 17.24 7.73 12.43
CA TRP A 178 16.19 8.73 12.18
C TRP A 178 16.73 10.15 12.02
N GLY A 179 17.83 10.48 12.70
CA GLY A 179 18.51 11.76 12.55
C GLY A 179 19.05 11.93 11.13
N GLN A 180 19.73 10.92 10.61
CA GLN A 180 20.24 10.91 9.24
C GLN A 180 19.12 10.87 8.20
N LEU A 181 18.00 10.18 8.47
CA LEU A 181 16.83 10.15 7.58
C LEU A 181 16.25 11.56 7.40
N ILE A 182 15.91 12.23 8.50
CA ILE A 182 15.34 13.59 8.48
C ILE A 182 16.32 14.59 7.86
N HIS A 183 17.61 14.47 8.19
CA HIS A 183 18.63 15.32 7.57
C HIS A 183 18.66 15.14 6.05
N SER A 184 18.70 13.89 5.59
CA SER A 184 18.76 13.55 4.17
C SER A 184 17.49 13.97 3.44
N ALA A 185 16.32 13.89 4.08
CA ALA A 185 15.05 14.38 3.53
C ALA A 185 15.06 15.90 3.32
N ALA A 186 15.51 16.67 4.32
CA ALA A 186 15.65 18.12 4.18
C ALA A 186 16.66 18.51 3.08
N SER A 187 17.79 17.80 2.99
CA SER A 187 18.78 17.99 1.92
C SER A 187 18.25 17.61 0.54
N PHE A 188 17.43 16.56 0.46
CA PHE A 188 16.75 16.15 -0.77
C PHE A 188 15.83 17.25 -1.28
N LEU A 189 14.95 17.79 -0.43
CA LEU A 189 14.04 18.87 -0.83
C LEU A 189 14.78 20.14 -1.26
N GLU A 190 15.86 20.51 -0.56
CA GLU A 190 16.68 21.64 -0.99
C GLU A 190 17.34 21.40 -2.36
N SER A 191 17.86 20.18 -2.60
CA SER A 191 18.50 19.83 -3.87
C SER A 191 17.49 19.76 -5.00
N LEU A 192 16.30 19.23 -4.74
CA LEU A 192 15.18 19.18 -5.67
C LEU A 192 14.81 20.58 -6.16
N LEU A 193 14.62 21.54 -5.25
CA LEU A 193 14.28 22.91 -5.63
C LEU A 193 15.38 23.59 -6.45
N LYS A 194 16.66 23.26 -6.19
CA LYS A 194 17.79 23.79 -6.96
C LYS A 194 17.81 23.24 -8.37
N GLU A 195 17.52 21.95 -8.51
CA GLU A 195 17.46 21.27 -9.79
C GLU A 195 16.28 21.77 -10.63
N SER A 196 15.12 21.97 -9.99
CA SER A 196 13.91 22.46 -10.63
C SER A 196 13.91 23.96 -10.92
N ALA A 197 14.90 24.73 -10.45
CA ALA A 197 14.92 26.17 -10.66
C ALA A 197 15.25 26.53 -12.12
N SER A 198 14.58 27.56 -12.66
CA SER A 198 14.83 28.06 -14.02
C SER A 198 16.26 28.60 -14.24
N ASP A 199 16.97 28.96 -13.17
CA ASP A 199 18.38 29.35 -13.14
C ASP A 199 19.10 28.52 -12.08
N SER A 200 19.37 27.25 -12.43
CA SER A 200 19.97 26.26 -11.53
C SER A 200 21.36 26.66 -11.03
N GLU A 201 22.15 27.38 -11.84
CA GLU A 201 23.48 27.88 -11.45
C GLU A 201 23.40 28.86 -10.27
N LYS A 202 22.47 29.82 -10.31
CA LYS A 202 22.26 30.73 -9.16
C LYS A 202 21.59 30.02 -7.98
N ALA A 203 20.76 29.02 -8.23
CA ALA A 203 20.06 28.29 -7.18
C ALA A 203 21.01 27.41 -6.34
N ARG A 204 22.08 26.85 -6.92
CA ARG A 204 23.04 25.95 -6.24
C ARG A 204 23.52 26.42 -4.86
N GLY A 205 23.78 27.72 -4.71
CA GLY A 205 24.26 28.34 -3.47
C GLY A 205 23.16 28.77 -2.48
N MET A 206 21.89 28.49 -2.78
CA MET A 206 20.76 28.90 -1.95
C MET A 206 20.33 27.81 -0.98
N THR A 207 19.85 28.21 0.19
CA THR A 207 19.19 27.30 1.12
C THR A 207 17.70 27.20 0.77
N PHE A 208 17.02 26.19 1.32
CA PHE A 208 15.57 26.05 1.19
C PHE A 208 14.81 27.36 1.49
N ASP A 209 15.11 28.01 2.63
CA ASP A 209 14.45 29.26 3.04
C ASP A 209 14.66 30.42 2.04
N LYS A 210 15.84 30.47 1.42
CA LYS A 210 16.15 31.49 0.40
C LYS A 210 15.41 31.20 -0.90
N MET A 211 15.33 29.92 -1.29
CA MET A 211 14.59 29.46 -2.45
C MET A 211 13.10 29.78 -2.31
N LYS A 212 12.49 29.45 -1.15
CA LYS A 212 11.09 29.74 -0.86
C LYS A 212 10.78 31.25 -0.99
N LYS A 213 11.63 32.12 -0.44
CA LYS A 213 11.48 33.59 -0.54
C LYS A 213 11.60 34.13 -1.97
N GLN A 214 12.27 33.41 -2.86
CA GLN A 214 12.51 33.79 -4.24
C GLN A 214 11.80 32.85 -5.23
N LYS A 215 10.78 32.12 -4.80
CA LYS A 215 10.14 31.06 -5.60
C LYS A 215 9.65 31.54 -6.97
N GLU A 216 9.05 32.74 -7.04
CA GLU A 216 8.60 33.36 -8.30
C GLU A 216 9.78 33.66 -9.24
N ARG A 217 10.90 34.15 -8.69
CA ARG A 217 12.10 34.47 -9.48
C ARG A 217 12.71 33.24 -10.14
N PHE A 218 12.62 32.08 -9.48
CA PHE A 218 13.14 30.81 -9.97
C PHE A 218 12.11 29.97 -10.73
N GLY A 219 10.92 30.53 -11.00
CA GLY A 219 9.86 29.82 -11.74
C GLY A 219 9.25 28.65 -10.96
N LEU A 220 9.41 28.60 -9.63
CA LEU A 220 8.92 27.53 -8.77
C LEU A 220 7.46 27.80 -8.34
N MET A 221 6.56 27.82 -9.33
CA MET A 221 5.13 28.11 -9.16
C MET A 221 4.34 26.88 -8.67
N LEU A 222 4.82 26.26 -7.59
CA LEU A 222 4.19 25.11 -6.95
C LEU A 222 2.99 25.55 -6.10
N ASP A 223 2.03 24.64 -5.92
CA ASP A 223 0.89 24.83 -5.02
C ASP A 223 1.34 25.11 -3.57
N GLU A 224 0.60 25.95 -2.84
CA GLU A 224 0.96 26.33 -1.46
C GLU A 224 0.90 25.14 -0.50
N THR A 225 0.09 24.11 -0.78
CA THR A 225 0.05 22.88 0.01
C THR A 225 1.37 22.13 -0.12
N LEU A 226 1.93 22.03 -1.33
CA LEU A 226 3.24 21.41 -1.55
C LEU A 226 4.35 22.20 -0.86
N TRP A 227 4.32 23.52 -0.94
CA TRP A 227 5.27 24.37 -0.20
C TRP A 227 5.20 24.16 1.31
N SER A 228 4.00 24.05 1.86
CA SER A 228 3.78 23.86 3.29
C SER A 228 4.31 22.50 3.76
N ARG A 229 4.04 21.42 3.01
CA ARG A 229 4.57 20.08 3.33
C ARG A 229 6.09 20.02 3.27
N MET A 230 6.69 20.61 2.24
CA MET A 230 8.15 20.68 2.14
C MET A 230 8.78 21.45 3.29
N GLU A 231 8.18 22.58 3.69
CA GLU A 231 8.66 23.37 4.81
C GLU A 231 8.56 22.62 6.13
N GLU A 232 7.48 21.89 6.36
CA GLU A 232 7.31 21.06 7.55
C GLU A 232 8.45 20.03 7.68
N ILE A 233 8.75 19.31 6.60
CA ILE A 233 9.86 18.34 6.54
C ILE A 233 11.20 19.04 6.77
N TYR A 234 11.43 20.18 6.12
CA TYR A 234 12.69 20.92 6.23
C TYR A 234 12.92 21.46 7.65
N ILE A 235 11.88 22.00 8.30
CA ILE A 235 11.96 22.52 9.67
C ILE A 235 12.15 21.38 10.68
N ARG A 236 11.60 20.19 10.42
CA ARG A 236 11.75 19.01 11.29
C ARG A 236 13.22 18.67 11.57
N ARG A 237 14.13 18.91 10.61
CA ARG A 237 15.60 18.76 10.80
C ARG A 237 16.15 19.59 11.96
N ASN A 238 15.59 20.77 12.21
CA ASN A 238 16.07 21.66 13.27
C ASN A 238 15.45 21.32 14.64
N GLN A 239 14.35 20.57 14.65
CA GLN A 239 13.63 20.19 15.86
C GLN A 239 14.02 18.79 16.36
N PHE A 240 14.35 17.89 15.42
CA PHE A 240 14.65 16.51 15.75
C PHE A 240 16.07 16.35 16.32
N PRO A 241 16.24 15.66 17.46
CA PRO A 241 17.56 15.37 17.99
C PRO A 241 18.45 14.67 16.97
N LEU A 242 19.73 15.02 16.91
CA LEU A 242 20.74 14.45 15.99
C LEU A 242 20.61 14.83 14.50
N ALA A 243 19.49 15.37 14.01
CA ALA A 243 19.32 15.68 12.58
C ALA A 243 20.03 16.97 12.10
N GLY A 244 20.16 17.97 12.98
CA GLY A 244 20.69 19.30 12.61
C GLY A 244 22.07 19.62 13.18
N HIS A 245 22.19 19.62 14.51
CA HIS A 245 23.36 20.18 15.22
C HIS A 245 23.99 19.22 16.24
N GLY A 246 23.74 17.91 16.13
CA GLY A 246 24.33 16.91 17.04
C GLY A 246 23.87 17.06 18.49
N SER A 247 22.55 17.09 18.70
CA SER A 247 21.95 17.07 20.04
C SER A 247 22.36 15.81 20.80
N ASN A 248 22.51 15.89 22.12
CA ASN A 248 22.74 14.72 22.98
C ASN A 248 21.44 14.06 23.47
N VAL A 249 20.29 14.51 22.96
CA VAL A 249 18.98 13.92 23.27
C VAL A 249 18.76 12.70 22.39
N VAL A 250 18.36 11.58 23.00
CA VAL A 250 17.93 10.39 22.26
C VAL A 250 16.56 10.69 21.66
N PRO A 251 16.38 10.61 20.32
CA PRO A 251 15.09 10.83 19.71
C PRO A 251 14.10 9.72 20.07
N ASP A 252 12.89 10.11 20.44
CA ASP A 252 11.74 9.21 20.48
C ASP A 252 11.02 9.32 19.13
N ALA A 253 11.03 8.25 18.35
CA ALA A 253 10.52 8.23 16.99
C ALA A 253 9.83 6.90 16.70
N ASP A 254 8.59 6.99 16.21
CA ASP A 254 7.85 5.85 15.70
C ASP A 254 8.40 5.45 14.32
N PRO A 255 8.82 4.19 14.10
CA PRO A 255 9.23 3.70 12.79
C PRO A 255 8.19 3.95 11.69
N LEU A 256 6.89 3.89 12.01
CA LEU A 256 5.83 4.14 11.04
C LEU A 256 5.83 5.61 10.58
N ASP A 257 6.00 6.57 11.51
CA ASP A 257 6.13 7.99 11.18
C ASP A 257 7.37 8.27 10.30
N MET A 258 8.45 7.53 10.52
CA MET A 258 9.68 7.63 9.73
C MET A 258 9.50 7.04 8.33
N ALA A 259 8.73 5.96 8.19
CA ALA A 259 8.36 5.39 6.89
C ALA A 259 7.50 6.39 6.10
N PHE A 260 6.50 7.00 6.74
CA PHE A 260 5.69 8.04 6.11
C PHE A 260 6.52 9.23 5.66
N LEU A 261 7.46 9.71 6.48
CA LEU A 261 8.37 10.79 6.11
C LEU A 261 9.20 10.44 4.85
N LEU A 262 9.75 9.23 4.80
CA LEU A 262 10.55 8.75 3.67
C LEU A 262 9.71 8.74 2.38
N GLU A 263 8.54 8.11 2.42
CA GLU A 263 7.68 7.98 1.24
C GLU A 263 7.06 9.32 0.82
N GLU A 264 6.66 10.16 1.78
CA GLU A 264 6.18 11.51 1.51
C GLU A 264 7.23 12.36 0.80
N THR A 265 8.48 12.31 1.27
CA THR A 265 9.59 13.06 0.66
C THR A 265 9.81 12.64 -0.79
N LYS A 266 9.82 11.32 -1.06
CA LYS A 266 9.93 10.78 -2.43
C LYS A 266 8.75 11.19 -3.29
N ALA A 267 7.52 11.11 -2.76
CA ALA A 267 6.30 11.48 -3.49
C ALA A 267 6.29 12.96 -3.91
N ILE A 268 6.71 13.86 -3.01
CA ILE A 268 6.90 15.29 -3.31
C ILE A 268 7.92 15.46 -4.43
N GLY A 269 9.06 14.77 -4.34
CA GLY A 269 10.10 14.75 -5.37
C GLY A 269 9.57 14.42 -6.75
N ARG A 270 8.86 13.29 -6.86
CA ARG A 270 8.26 12.82 -8.11
C ARG A 270 7.27 13.84 -8.67
N THR A 271 6.42 14.39 -7.80
CA THR A 271 5.41 15.37 -8.21
C THR A 271 6.05 16.61 -8.81
N ILE A 272 7.07 17.18 -8.15
CA ILE A 272 7.74 18.40 -8.63
C ILE A 272 8.46 18.15 -9.94
N LEU A 273 9.21 17.05 -10.08
CA LEU A 273 9.89 16.73 -11.34
C LEU A 273 8.91 16.55 -12.49
N LYS A 274 7.79 15.84 -12.28
CA LYS A 274 6.75 15.69 -13.32
C LYS A 274 6.15 17.04 -13.75
N TYR A 275 5.92 17.96 -12.82
CA TYR A 275 5.40 19.30 -13.14
C TYR A 275 6.39 20.17 -13.92
N MET A 276 7.69 19.96 -13.73
CA MET A 276 8.73 20.82 -14.31
C MET A 276 9.28 20.30 -15.65
N HIS A 277 9.05 19.03 -15.97
CA HIS A 277 9.42 18.41 -17.25
C HIS A 277 8.28 18.41 -18.31
N GLN A 278 7.12 19.00 -18.00
CA GLN A 278 6.02 19.29 -18.93
C GLN A 278 6.16 20.69 -19.54
#